data_AF-A0A7Y9HYY9-F1
#
_entry.id   AF-A0A7Y9HYY9-F1
#
_cell.length_a   1.000
_cell.length_b   1.000
_cell.length_c   1.000
_cell.angle_alpha   90.00
_cell.angle_beta   90.00
_cell.angle_gamma   90.00
#
_symmetry.space_group_name_H-M   'P 1'
#
loop_
_entity.id
_entity.type
_entity.pdbx_description
1 polymer ?
#
loop_
_entity_poly.entity_id
_entity_poly.type
_entity_poly.pdbx_seq_one_letter_code
_entity_poly.pdbx_strand_id
1 'polypeptide(L)'
;MKGMQGIGGFLHLPDLEFYDARHAFGDWARNICRFSKDDVALALNHKDQSKAVTDIYLSKNWTIIDEVQAAVIRLLNKTDAKKIKKLVISRRAIRTLPDAVAS
;
A
#
# COMPACT_ATOMS: atom_id res chain seq x y z
N MET A 1 -8.99 23.46 -11.17
CA MET A 1 -8.57 22.82 -9.90
C MET A 1 -7.17 22.26 -10.07
N LYS A 2 -6.16 22.74 -9.33
CA LYS A 2 -4.82 22.14 -9.33
C LYS A 2 -4.84 20.99 -8.32
N GLY A 3 -5.03 19.75 -8.77
CA GLY A 3 -5.13 18.54 -7.93
C GLY A 3 -3.81 18.21 -7.23
N MET A 4 -3.20 17.05 -7.53
CA MET A 4 -1.92 16.65 -6.91
C MET A 4 -0.79 17.67 -7.14
N GLN A 5 -0.76 18.33 -8.30
CA GLN A 5 0.21 19.40 -8.58
C GLN A 5 0.05 20.63 -7.65
N GLY A 6 -1.18 20.91 -7.20
CA GLY A 6 -1.42 21.99 -6.23
C GLY A 6 -0.90 21.63 -4.84
N ILE A 7 -1.09 20.37 -4.44
CA ILE A 7 -0.57 19.82 -3.18
C ILE A 7 0.96 19.73 -3.24
N GLY A 8 1.53 19.27 -4.35
CA GLY A 8 2.98 19.22 -4.58
C GLY A 8 3.63 20.60 -4.48
N GLY A 9 3.02 21.63 -5.08
CA GLY A 9 3.47 23.02 -4.93
C GLY A 9 3.46 23.52 -3.49
N PHE A 10 2.44 23.16 -2.70
CA PHE A 10 2.38 23.52 -1.27
C PHE A 10 3.43 22.79 -0.42
N LEU A 11 3.74 21.54 -0.76
CA LEU A 11 4.69 20.69 -0.04
C LEU A 11 6.14 20.83 -0.54
N HIS A 12 6.40 21.67 -1.54
CA HIS A 12 7.69 21.76 -2.24
C HIS A 12 8.15 20.42 -2.86
N LEU A 13 7.19 19.62 -3.34
CA LEU A 13 7.41 18.37 -4.08
C LEU A 13 6.92 18.58 -5.53
N PRO A 14 7.77 19.14 -6.42
CA PRO A 14 7.35 19.59 -7.74
C PRO A 14 6.86 18.46 -8.66
N ASP A 15 7.37 17.24 -8.46
CA ASP A 15 7.08 16.07 -9.30
C ASP A 15 6.08 15.10 -8.64
N LEU A 16 5.26 15.59 -7.70
CA LEU A 16 4.28 14.74 -7.03
C LEU A 16 3.11 14.39 -7.97
N GLU A 17 3.06 13.14 -8.39
CA GLU A 17 2.04 12.63 -9.30
C GLU A 17 1.03 11.72 -8.61
N PHE A 18 -0.11 11.49 -9.26
CA PHE A 18 -1.07 10.48 -8.83
C PHE A 18 -0.48 9.06 -8.83
N TYR A 19 0.52 8.82 -9.67
CA TYR A 19 1.22 7.54 -9.74
C TYR A 19 1.98 7.23 -8.45
N ASP A 20 2.60 8.23 -7.83
CA ASP A 20 3.30 8.08 -6.54
C ASP A 20 2.34 7.66 -5.43
N ALA A 21 1.15 8.27 -5.39
CA ALA A 21 0.11 7.92 -4.44
C ALA A 21 -0.39 6.47 -4.65
N ARG A 22 -0.53 6.04 -5.91
CA ARG A 22 -0.95 4.66 -6.25
C ARG A 22 0.11 3.64 -5.85
N HIS A 23 1.39 3.95 -6.07
CA HIS A 23 2.51 3.11 -5.62
C HIS A 23 2.56 3.00 -4.11
N ALA A 24 2.49 4.13 -3.40
CA ALA A 24 2.49 4.15 -1.94
C ALA A 24 1.34 3.32 -1.36
N PHE A 25 0.14 3.43 -1.95
CA PHE A 25 -1.01 2.62 -1.57
C PHE A 25 -0.73 1.12 -1.72
N GLY A 26 -0.25 0.69 -2.89
CA GLY A 26 0.03 -0.72 -3.16
C GLY A 26 1.10 -1.30 -2.23
N ASP A 27 2.17 -0.53 -2.01
CA ASP A 27 3.25 -0.91 -1.09
C ASP A 27 2.77 -1.04 0.35
N TRP A 28 1.95 -0.11 0.84
CA TRP A 28 1.42 -0.18 2.21
C TRP A 28 0.41 -1.31 2.38
N ALA A 29 -0.49 -1.49 1.41
CA ALA A 29 -1.45 -2.58 1.42
C ALA A 29 -0.75 -3.95 1.47
N ARG A 30 0.30 -4.13 0.65
CA ARG A 30 1.06 -5.39 0.60
C ARG A 30 2.00 -5.60 1.77
N ASN A 31 2.83 -4.60 2.09
CA ASN A 31 3.99 -4.77 2.98
C ASN A 31 3.68 -4.44 4.45
N ILE A 32 2.72 -3.55 4.69
CA ILE A 32 2.29 -3.15 6.03
C ILE A 32 1.03 -3.92 6.42
N CYS A 33 -0.02 -3.85 5.61
CA CYS A 33 -1.31 -4.49 5.91
C CYS A 33 -1.35 -6.00 5.58
N ARG A 34 -0.35 -6.50 4.85
CA ARG A 34 -0.15 -7.93 4.54
C ARG A 34 -1.23 -8.59 3.68
N PHE A 35 -1.99 -7.82 2.91
CA PHE A 35 -2.91 -8.38 1.91
C PHE A 35 -2.17 -9.10 0.78
N SER A 36 -2.87 -10.02 0.11
CA SER A 36 -2.32 -10.73 -1.05
C SER A 36 -2.14 -9.77 -2.23
N LYS A 37 -1.28 -10.12 -3.19
CA LYS A 37 -1.11 -9.31 -4.41
C LYS A 37 -2.40 -9.26 -5.23
N ASP A 38 -3.21 -10.32 -5.19
CA ASP A 38 -4.49 -10.40 -5.90
C ASP A 38 -5.52 -9.44 -5.31
N ASP A 39 -5.63 -9.37 -3.97
CA ASP A 39 -6.54 -8.44 -3.30
C ASP A 39 -6.13 -6.98 -3.53
N VAL A 40 -4.82 -6.70 -3.51
CA VAL A 40 -4.29 -5.36 -3.80
C VAL A 40 -4.53 -4.99 -5.27
N ALA A 41 -4.34 -5.93 -6.19
CA ALA A 41 -4.63 -5.73 -7.61
C ALA A 41 -6.12 -5.43 -7.83
N LEU A 42 -7.01 -6.19 -7.19
CA LEU A 42 -8.45 -5.96 -7.22
C LEU A 42 -8.82 -4.57 -6.65
N ALA A 43 -8.24 -4.18 -5.51
CA ALA A 43 -8.45 -2.88 -4.90
C ALA A 43 -7.90 -1.71 -5.73
N LEU A 44 -6.86 -1.95 -6.53
CA LEU A 44 -6.33 -1.02 -7.53
C LEU A 44 -7.08 -1.07 -8.86
N ASN A 45 -8.18 -1.84 -8.97
CA ASN A 45 -8.92 -2.08 -10.20
C ASN A 45 -8.03 -2.57 -11.36
N HIS A 46 -6.98 -3.32 -11.04
CA HIS A 46 -6.11 -3.95 -12.03
C HIS A 46 -6.81 -5.19 -12.58
N LYS A 47 -6.91 -5.28 -13.91
CA LYS A 47 -7.53 -6.42 -14.60
C LYS A 47 -6.43 -7.34 -15.12
N ASP A 48 -6.24 -8.46 -14.44
CA ASP A 48 -5.35 -9.53 -14.92
C ASP A 48 -6.11 -10.39 -15.93
N GLN A 49 -5.59 -10.47 -17.17
CA GLN A 49 -6.22 -11.26 -18.23
C GLN A 49 -5.97 -12.76 -18.07
N SER A 50 -4.98 -13.16 -17.28
CA SER A 50 -4.60 -14.57 -17.10
C SER A 50 -5.57 -15.37 -16.22
N LYS A 51 -6.36 -14.70 -15.37
CA LYS A 51 -7.35 -15.33 -14.48
C LYS A 51 -8.80 -15.17 -14.94
N ALA A 52 -9.01 -14.56 -16.11
CA ALA A 52 -10.33 -14.17 -16.61
C ALA A 52 -11.33 -15.35 -16.76
N VAL A 53 -10.85 -16.57 -17.01
CA VAL A 53 -11.69 -17.77 -17.18
C VAL A 53 -12.20 -18.33 -15.85
N THR A 54 -11.50 -18.11 -14.74
CA THR A 54 -11.96 -18.55 -13.42
C THR A 54 -12.91 -17.52 -12.80
N ASP A 55 -12.68 -16.24 -13.07
CA ASP A 55 -13.49 -15.14 -12.55
C ASP A 55 -14.98 -15.21 -12.97
N ILE A 56 -15.30 -15.81 -14.13
CA ILE A 56 -16.69 -15.96 -14.59
C ILE A 56 -17.52 -16.91 -13.72
N TYR A 57 -16.88 -17.78 -12.94
CA TYR A 57 -17.55 -18.72 -12.04
C TYR A 57 -17.70 -18.20 -10.61
N LEU A 58 -17.18 -17.02 -10.32
CA LEU A 58 -17.14 -16.45 -8.98
C LEU A 58 -18.01 -15.18 -8.90
N SER A 59 -18.86 -15.11 -7.88
CA SER A 59 -19.55 -13.86 -7.56
C SER A 59 -18.55 -12.84 -7.03
N LYS A 60 -18.60 -11.61 -7.56
CA LYS A 60 -17.70 -10.55 -7.14
C LYS A 60 -17.94 -10.18 -5.67
N ASN A 61 -16.93 -10.36 -4.83
CA ASN A 61 -16.96 -9.91 -3.45
C ASN A 61 -16.30 -8.53 -3.30
N TRP A 62 -17.11 -7.51 -3.06
CA TRP A 62 -16.64 -6.13 -2.88
C TRP A 62 -16.06 -5.85 -1.50
N THR A 63 -16.38 -6.69 -0.49
CA THR A 63 -15.87 -6.48 0.88
C THR A 63 -14.34 -6.56 0.93
N ILE A 64 -13.72 -7.34 0.05
CA ILE A 64 -12.26 -7.43 -0.09
C ILE A 64 -11.66 -6.06 -0.39
N ILE A 65 -12.28 -5.30 -1.30
CA ILE A 65 -11.81 -3.95 -1.66
C ILE A 65 -11.96 -3.02 -0.45
N ASP A 66 -13.12 -3.06 0.21
CA ASP A 66 -13.39 -2.22 1.39
C ASP A 66 -12.41 -2.51 2.54
N GLU A 67 -12.09 -3.78 2.78
CA GLU A 67 -11.14 -4.21 3.81
C GLU A 67 -9.73 -3.69 3.54
N VAL A 68 -9.25 -3.79 2.30
CA VAL A 68 -7.93 -3.28 1.88
C VAL A 68 -7.88 -1.76 2.05
N GLN A 69 -8.88 -1.04 1.53
CA GLN A 69 -8.94 0.42 1.59
C GLN A 69 -9.00 0.90 3.06
N ALA A 70 -9.89 0.32 3.86
CA ALA A 70 -10.03 0.67 5.27
C ALA A 70 -8.74 0.41 6.07
N ALA A 71 -8.03 -0.69 5.79
CA ALA A 71 -6.77 -0.99 6.45
C ALA A 71 -5.69 0.03 6.13
N VAL A 72 -5.55 0.43 4.87
CA VAL A 72 -4.56 1.45 4.48
C VAL A 72 -4.92 2.81 5.06
N ILE A 73 -6.20 3.21 5.04
CA ILE A 73 -6.67 4.47 5.63
C ILE A 73 -6.40 4.49 7.15
N ARG A 74 -6.62 3.37 7.85
CA ARG A 74 -6.31 3.25 9.29
C ARG A 74 -4.85 3.58 9.60
N LEU A 75 -3.90 3.31 8.70
CA LEU A 75 -2.49 3.67 8.91
C LEU A 75 -2.26 5.19 9.04
N LEU A 76 -3.13 6.00 8.45
CA LEU A 76 -3.05 7.46 8.46
C LEU A 76 -3.65 8.09 9.72
N ASN A 77 -4.38 7.32 10.53
CA ASN A 77 -4.89 7.81 11.82
C ASN A 77 -3.72 8.09 12.77
N LYS A 78 -3.73 9.28 13.40
CA LYS A 78 -2.62 9.81 14.22
C LYS A 78 -2.15 8.85 15.33
N THR A 79 -3.05 8.05 15.88
CA THR A 79 -2.77 7.03 16.90
C THR A 79 -1.97 5.86 16.34
N ASP A 80 -2.27 5.45 15.11
CA ASP A 80 -1.66 4.29 14.44
C ASP A 80 -0.36 4.67 13.72
N ALA A 81 -0.26 5.90 13.20
CA ALA A 81 0.96 6.43 12.59
C ALA A 81 2.18 6.40 13.55
N LYS A 82 1.97 6.65 14.85
CA LYS A 82 3.04 6.54 15.87
C LYS A 82 3.51 5.10 16.06
N LYS A 83 2.59 4.14 16.11
CA LYS A 83 2.91 2.70 16.20
C LYS A 83 3.65 2.22 14.96
N ILE A 84 3.23 2.66 13.77
CA ILE A 84 3.86 2.29 12.49
C ILE A 84 5.27 2.86 12.42
N LYS A 85 5.50 4.14 12.78
CA LYS A 85 6.86 4.70 12.86
C LYS A 85 7.76 3.84 13.75
N LYS A 86 7.30 3.44 14.94
CA LYS A 86 8.05 2.56 15.84
C LYS A 86 8.37 1.20 15.20
N LEU A 87 7.39 0.59 14.53
CA LEU A 87 7.55 -0.71 13.87
C LEU A 87 8.52 -0.65 12.67
N VAL A 88 8.43 0.40 11.84
CA VAL A 88 9.30 0.59 10.67
C VAL A 88 10.73 0.87 11.09
N ILE A 89 10.95 1.69 12.13
CA ILE A 89 12.28 1.96 12.68
C ILE A 89 12.88 0.67 13.26
N SER A 90 12.10 -0.12 14.00
CA SER A 90 12.54 -1.41 14.54
C SER A 90 12.91 -2.41 13.43
N ARG A 91 12.11 -2.50 12.35
CA ARG A 91 12.43 -3.37 11.20
C ARG A 91 13.67 -2.93 10.42
N ARG A 92 13.89 -1.61 10.26
CA ARG A 92 15.13 -1.10 9.64
C ARG A 92 16.36 -1.42 10.48
N ALA A 93 16.26 -1.31 11.81
CA ALA A 93 17.36 -1.66 12.72
C ALA A 93 17.75 -3.15 12.64
N ILE A 94 16.78 -4.06 12.47
CA ILE A 94 17.04 -5.50 12.27
C ILE A 94 17.76 -5.76 10.94
N ARG A 95 17.41 -5.01 9.89
CA ARG A 95 17.99 -5.18 8.54
C ARG A 95 19.41 -4.61 8.41
N THR A 96 19.86 -3.78 9.34
CA THR A 96 21.20 -3.17 9.35
C THR A 96 22.22 -3.88 10.26
N LEU A 97 21.84 -4.99 10.91
CA LEU A 97 22.82 -5.83 11.59
C LEU A 97 23.65 -6.54 10.52
N PRO A 98 24.99 -6.40 10.53
CA PRO A 98 25.84 -7.18 9.63
C PRO A 98 25.62 -8.68 9.92
N ASP A 99 25.64 -9.51 8.88
CA ASP A 99 25.57 -10.97 8.95
C ASP A 99 26.78 -11.54 9.72
N ALA A 100 26.80 -11.35 11.02
CA ALA A 100 27.85 -11.79 11.92
C ALA A 100 27.44 -13.07 12.65
N VAL A 101 26.78 -14.00 11.96
CA VAL A 101 26.58 -15.38 12.45
C VAL A 101 26.41 -16.35 11.28
N ALA A 102 27.48 -16.49 10.48
CA ALA A 102 27.64 -17.65 9.60
C ALA A 102 29.13 -18.01 9.58
N SER A 103 29.56 -18.69 10.66
CA SER A 103 30.79 -19.50 10.68
C SER A 103 30.41 -20.97 10.55
#